data_AF-A0A542ZE09-F1
#
_entry.id   AF-A0A542ZE09-F1
#
_cell.length_a   1.000
_cell.length_b   1.000
_cell.length_c   1.000
_cell.angle_alpha   90.00
_cell.angle_beta   90.00
_cell.angle_gamma   90.00
#
_symmetry.space_group_name_H-M   'P 1'
#
loop_
_entity.id
_entity.type
_entity.pdbx_description
1 polymer ?
#
loop_
_entity_poly.entity_id
_entity_poly.type
_entity_poly.pdbx_seq_one_letter_code
_entity_poly.pdbx_strand_id
1 'polypeptide(L)'
;MANAIDALDRVVEPIQTYMREQGYSINSLASETRIPYASLRRRLLDPEQLTFKDLSRIADALHVTAVDVLPQPTKQHALADGRLAG
;
A
#
# COMPACT_ATOMS: atom_id res chain seq x y z
N MET A 1 -1.42 -17.57 9.40
CA MET A 1 -2.20 -16.74 8.46
C MET A 1 -2.06 -15.30 8.93
N ALA A 2 -1.08 -14.56 8.42
CA ALA A 2 -1.07 -13.11 8.55
C ALA A 2 -2.20 -12.62 7.64
N ASN A 3 -3.33 -12.28 8.26
CA ASN A 3 -4.58 -12.02 7.58
C ASN A 3 -4.44 -10.74 6.75
N ALA A 4 -5.20 -10.63 5.65
CA ALA A 4 -5.19 -9.47 4.75
C ALA A 4 -5.34 -8.09 5.44
N ILE A 5 -5.77 -8.06 6.70
CA ILE A 5 -5.80 -6.90 7.58
C ILE A 5 -4.38 -6.39 7.91
N ASP A 6 -3.44 -7.27 8.29
CA ASP A 6 -2.02 -6.92 8.51
C ASP A 6 -1.34 -6.36 7.25
N ALA A 7 -1.83 -6.78 6.07
CA ALA A 7 -1.30 -6.31 4.80
C ALA A 7 -1.71 -4.86 4.53
N LEU A 8 -2.92 -4.46 4.91
CA LEU A 8 -3.44 -3.09 4.77
C LEU A 8 -2.70 -2.11 5.69
N ASP A 9 -2.29 -2.53 6.88
CA ASP A 9 -1.48 -1.68 7.77
C ASP A 9 -0.12 -1.30 7.19
N ARG A 10 0.39 -2.11 6.26
CA ARG A 10 1.70 -1.91 5.63
C ARG A 10 1.63 -1.28 4.24
N VAL A 11 0.45 -0.94 3.71
CA VAL A 11 0.32 -0.29 2.39
C VAL A 11 0.60 1.21 2.43
N VAL A 12 0.58 1.82 3.62
CA VAL A 12 0.79 3.26 3.79
C VAL A 12 2.18 3.68 3.32
N GLU A 13 3.21 2.92 3.67
CA GLU A 13 4.61 3.23 3.32
C GLU A 13 4.86 3.15 1.80
N PRO A 14 4.41 2.10 1.07
CA PRO A 14 4.42 2.09 -0.39
C PRO A 14 3.69 3.28 -1.02
N ILE A 15 2.48 3.58 -0.54
CA ILE A 15 1.71 4.73 -1.06
C ILE A 15 2.47 6.04 -0.87
N GLN A 16 3.03 6.28 0.32
CA GLN A 16 3.82 7.48 0.60
C GLN A 16 5.10 7.55 -0.25
N THR A 17 5.69 6.40 -0.56
CA THR A 17 6.87 6.30 -1.43
C THR A 17 6.52 6.70 -2.86
N TYR A 18 5.49 6.08 -3.44
CA TYR A 18 5.02 6.44 -4.79
C TYR A 18 4.57 7.90 -4.88
N MET A 19 3.91 8.42 -3.84
CA MET A 19 3.56 9.84 -3.79
C MET A 19 4.81 10.74 -3.84
N ARG A 20 5.86 10.39 -3.10
CA ARG A 20 7.11 11.16 -3.09
C ARG A 20 7.85 11.08 -4.42
N GLU A 21 7.94 9.89 -5.01
CA GLU A 21 8.61 9.64 -6.28
C GLU A 21 7.94 10.39 -7.44
N GLN A 22 6.61 10.48 -7.41
CA GLN A 22 5.83 11.18 -8.45
C GLN A 22 5.58 12.66 -8.13
N GLY A 23 6.05 13.16 -6.97
CA GLY A 23 5.77 14.54 -6.54
C GLY A 23 4.30 14.81 -6.20
N TYR A 24 3.52 13.76 -5.91
CA TYR A 24 2.11 13.86 -5.54
C TYR A 24 1.95 14.38 -4.11
N SER A 25 1.12 15.41 -3.96
CA SER A 25 0.66 15.86 -2.64
C SER A 25 -0.60 15.09 -2.20
N ILE A 26 -0.85 15.02 -0.89
CA ILE A 26 -2.10 14.45 -0.36
C ILE A 26 -3.33 15.22 -0.90
N ASN A 27 -3.20 16.54 -1.15
CA ASN A 27 -4.26 17.34 -1.77
C ASN A 27 -4.55 16.90 -3.22
N SER A 28 -3.49 16.69 -4.01
CA SER A 28 -3.62 16.20 -5.38
C SER A 28 -4.26 14.81 -5.40
N LEU A 29 -3.82 13.93 -4.51
CA LEU A 29 -4.37 12.59 -4.38
C LEU A 29 -5.84 12.61 -3.93
N ALA A 30 -6.21 13.51 -3.01
CA ALA A 30 -7.60 13.69 -2.57
C ALA A 30 -8.50 14.18 -3.72
N SER A 31 -7.99 15.10 -4.55
CA SER A 31 -8.69 15.59 -5.73
C SER A 31 -8.94 14.46 -6.73
N GLU A 32 -7.90 13.67 -7.03
CA GLU A 32 -7.96 12.61 -8.03
C GLU A 32 -8.84 11.44 -7.59
N THR A 33 -8.68 11.00 -6.33
CA THR A 33 -9.44 9.88 -5.75
C THR A 33 -10.88 10.24 -5.39
N ARG A 34 -11.21 11.55 -5.41
CA ARG A 34 -12.45 12.14 -4.84
C ARG A 34 -12.69 11.77 -3.37
N ILE A 35 -11.63 11.38 -2.65
CA ILE A 35 -11.68 11.15 -1.22
C ILE A 35 -11.39 12.48 -0.53
N PRO A 36 -12.22 12.93 0.43
CA PRO A 36 -11.95 14.17 1.14
C PRO A 36 -10.55 14.16 1.78
N TYR A 37 -9.82 15.26 1.66
CA TYR A 37 -8.44 15.38 2.19
C TYR A 37 -8.33 14.91 3.64
N ALA A 38 -9.25 15.33 4.52
CA ALA A 38 -9.24 14.96 5.92
C ALA A 38 -9.40 13.44 6.12
N SER A 39 -10.27 12.80 5.32
CA SER A 39 -10.48 11.35 5.33
C SER A 39 -9.26 10.61 4.79
N LEU A 40 -8.69 11.08 3.68
CA LEU A 40 -7.50 10.49 3.08
C LEU A 40 -6.30 10.58 4.01
N ARG A 41 -6.05 11.77 4.59
CA ARG A 41 -4.99 11.99 5.57
C ARG A 41 -5.17 11.10 6.79
N ARG A 42 -6.40 10.96 7.31
CA ARG A 42 -6.67 10.08 8.45
C ARG A 42 -6.39 8.62 8.11
N ARG A 43 -6.82 8.15 6.95
CA ARG A 43 -6.58 6.76 6.49
C ARG A 43 -5.11 6.45 6.21
N LEU A 44 -4.32 7.45 5.81
CA LEU A 44 -2.87 7.33 5.67
C LEU A 44 -2.12 7.38 7.01
N LEU A 45 -2.77 7.80 8.09
CA LEU A 45 -2.20 7.78 9.45
C LEU A 45 -2.71 6.57 10.24
N ASP A 46 -3.91 6.10 9.93
CA ASP A 46 -4.65 5.05 10.61
C ASP A 46 -5.25 4.10 9.55
N PRO A 47 -4.47 3.10 9.11
CA PRO A 47 -4.84 2.21 8.01
C PRO A 47 -5.95 1.20 8.35
N GLU A 48 -6.39 1.08 9.60
CA GLU A 48 -7.50 0.19 10.00
C GLU A 48 -8.81 0.53 9.26
N GLN A 49 -8.95 1.77 8.78
CA GLN A 49 -10.12 2.23 8.01
C GLN A 49 -9.91 2.24 6.50
N LEU A 50 -8.76 1.76 6.00
CA LEU A 50 -8.47 1.70 4.58
C LEU A 50 -9.15 0.47 3.96
N THR A 51 -10.14 0.69 3.10
CA THR A 51 -10.78 -0.41 2.38
C THR A 51 -10.01 -0.76 1.12
N PHE A 52 -10.15 -2.00 0.62
CA PHE A 52 -9.57 -2.39 -0.68
C PHE A 52 -10.05 -1.48 -1.82
N LYS A 53 -11.29 -0.98 -1.75
CA LYS A 53 -11.83 -0.02 -2.72
C LYS A 53 -11.11 1.33 -2.69
N ASP A 54 -10.75 1.81 -1.49
CA ASP A 54 -9.96 3.03 -1.34
C ASP A 54 -8.53 2.81 -1.87
N LEU A 55 -7.95 1.64 -1.58
CA LEU A 55 -6.64 1.24 -2.10
C LEU A 55 -6.62 1.23 -3.63
N SER A 56 -7.62 0.62 -4.28
CA SER A 56 -7.71 0.62 -5.75
C SER A 56 -7.79 2.03 -6.33
N ARG A 57 -8.57 2.93 -5.71
CA ARG A 57 -8.66 4.32 -6.15
C ARG A 57 -7.33 5.06 -6.00
N ILE A 58 -6.64 4.86 -4.89
CA ILE A 58 -5.34 5.47 -4.63
C ILE A 58 -4.29 4.95 -5.62
N ALA A 59 -4.28 3.65 -5.87
CA ALA A 59 -3.40 3.02 -6.85
C ALA A 59 -3.65 3.56 -8.27
N ASP A 60 -4.92 3.63 -8.68
CA ASP A 60 -5.31 4.20 -9.98
C ASP A 60 -4.86 5.67 -10.12
N ALA A 61 -5.03 6.48 -9.07
CA ALA A 61 -4.61 7.88 -9.05
C ALA A 61 -3.07 8.05 -9.09
N LEU A 62 -2.34 7.07 -8.59
CA LEU A 62 -0.87 7.00 -8.65
C LEU A 62 -0.38 6.25 -9.90
N HIS A 63 -1.26 5.87 -10.82
CA HIS A 63 -0.93 5.09 -12.01
C HIS A 63 -0.14 3.80 -11.71
N VAL A 64 -0.40 3.18 -10.56
CA VAL A 64 0.17 1.88 -10.14
C VAL A 64 -0.96 0.87 -9.95
N THR A 65 -0.63 -0.42 -9.88
CA THR A 65 -1.65 -1.42 -9.56
C THR A 65 -1.83 -1.55 -8.05
N ALA A 66 -3.03 -1.93 -7.61
CA ALA A 66 -3.30 -2.21 -6.20
C ALA A 66 -2.39 -3.32 -5.63
N VAL A 67 -1.83 -4.17 -6.49
CA VAL A 67 -0.89 -5.24 -6.11
C VAL A 67 0.51 -4.69 -5.83
N ASP A 68 0.91 -3.60 -6.48
CA ASP A 68 2.22 -2.96 -6.28
C ASP A 68 2.32 -2.26 -4.92
N VAL A 69 1.19 -1.75 -4.41
CA VAL A 69 1.10 -1.10 -3.11
C VAL A 69 0.82 -2.06 -1.95
N LEU A 70 0.40 -3.29 -2.25
CA LEU A 70 0.30 -4.33 -1.23
C LEU A 70 1.71 -4.79 -0.85
N PRO A 71 2.01 -4.97 0.45
CA PRO A 71 3.27 -5.59 0.85
C PRO A 71 3.33 -6.97 0.19
N GLN A 72 4.25 -7.15 -0.76
CA GLN A 72 4.47 -8.46 -1.32
C GLN A 72 4.80 -9.40 -0.15
N PRO A 73 4.23 -10.61 -0.09
CA PRO A 73 4.72 -11.60 0.85
C PRO A 73 6.20 -11.75 0.54
N THR A 74 7.04 -11.24 1.44
CA THR A 74 8.48 -11.32 1.30
C THR A 74 8.76 -12.80 1.06
N LYS A 75 9.21 -13.15 -0.15
CA LYS A 75 9.82 -14.45 -0.43
C LYS A 75 11.17 -14.51 0.28
N GLN A 76 11.18 -14.28 1.59
CA GLN A 76 12.33 -14.31 2.47
C GLN A 76 12.27 -15.55 3.37
N HIS A 77 11.59 -16.60 2.90
CA HIS A 77 11.60 -17.96 3.46
C HIS A 77 11.65 -19.00 2.34
N ALA A 78 12.59 -18.86 1.40
CA ALA A 78 12.86 -19.92 0.42
C ALA A 78 14.36 -20.11 0.11
N LEU A 79 15.26 -19.61 0.97
CA LEU A 79 16.71 -19.79 0.80
C LEU A 79 17.43 -20.17 2.11
N ALA A 80 16.72 -20.57 3.17
CA ALA A 80 17.33 -20.93 4.45
C ALA A 80 17.48 -22.45 4.71
N ASP A 81 16.86 -23.33 3.92
CA ASP A 81 16.91 -24.79 4.17
C ASP A 81 17.30 -25.58 2.91
N GLY A 82 18.52 -25.33 2.45
CA GLY A 82 19.16 -26.10 1.37
C GLY A 82 20.61 -26.47 1.67
N ARG A 83 21.01 -26.55 2.95
CA ARG A 83 22.17 -27.36 3.32
C ARG A 83 21.72 -28.82 3.33
N LEU A 84 22.35 -29.61 2.45
CA LEU A 84 22.78 -31.01 2.61
C LEU A 84 22.41 -31.92 1.42
N ALA A 85 23.47 -32.59 0.95
CA ALA A 85 23.53 -33.89 0.28
C ALA A 85 23.25 -33.95 -1.23
N GLY A 86 24.33 -34.26 -1.96
CA GLY A 86 24.37 -34.62 -3.38
C GLY A 86 25.81 -34.63 -3.86
#